data_AF-A0A351MEN0-F1
#
_entry.id   AF-A0A351MEN0-F1
#
_cell.length_a   1.000
_cell.length_b   1.000
_cell.length_c   1.000
_cell.angle_alpha   90.00
_cell.angle_beta   90.00
_cell.angle_gamma   90.00
#
_symmetry.space_group_name_H-M   'P 1'
#
loop_
_entity.id
_entity.type
_entity.pdbx_description
1 polymer ?
#
loop_
_entity_poly.entity_id
_entity_poly.type
_entity_poly.pdbx_seq_one_letter_code
_entity_poly.pdbx_strand_id
1 'polypeptide(L)'
;MQTELEALYRARLPGLANLHDLARGVAALDPQVAESQAAMADFPPWEPFVADGEALWNTPFADGSSYAACFAVPTAAIRPGYPRFDETSGEVVTLDLAINACRVVHGLTPLRHGGEELNALVAFLGHAARGHAIAIPQPASAAAEAALADGRATFFARRGQLELACSDCHVQAVGRVLRDVTLGPAIGVAGRFPVYSLKAGSLASLQARFQGCFRVVRAAPHPLQSRAWRNLEYYLNAVSQGYPITAPGLLR
;
A
#
# COMPACT_ATOMS: atom_id res chain seq x y z
N MET A 1 16.44 -6.77 7.13
CA MET A 1 15.89 -5.52 6.55
C MET A 1 14.84 -4.88 7.45
N GLN A 2 13.76 -5.59 7.81
CA GLN A 2 12.73 -5.06 8.72
C GLN A 2 13.30 -4.65 10.08
N THR A 3 14.03 -5.55 10.76
CA THR A 3 14.63 -5.30 12.08
C THR A 3 15.56 -4.08 12.10
N GLU A 4 16.30 -3.85 11.02
CA GLU A 4 17.18 -2.69 10.87
C GLU A 4 16.39 -1.38 10.83
N LEU A 5 15.33 -1.33 10.00
CA LEU A 5 14.43 -0.18 9.96
C LEU A 5 13.75 0.03 11.31
N GLU A 6 13.21 -1.02 11.92
CA GLU A 6 12.57 -0.95 13.24
C GLU A 6 13.50 -0.40 14.32
N ALA A 7 14.78 -0.81 14.33
CA ALA A 7 15.78 -0.24 15.23
C ALA A 7 15.97 1.27 15.00
N LEU A 8 16.02 1.71 13.74
CA LEU A 8 16.10 3.13 13.39
C LEU A 8 14.85 3.91 13.84
N TYR A 9 13.66 3.34 13.74
CA TYR A 9 12.42 3.97 14.23
C TYR A 9 12.39 4.03 15.76
N ARG A 10 12.79 2.97 16.49
CA ARG A 10 12.88 3.02 17.96
C ARG A 10 13.79 4.14 18.44
N ALA A 11 14.94 4.33 17.79
CA ALA A 11 15.86 5.40 18.12
C ALA A 11 15.29 6.81 17.82
N ARG A 12 14.50 6.94 16.75
CA ARG A 12 13.95 8.24 16.30
C ARG A 12 12.62 8.62 16.93
N LEU A 13 11.85 7.63 17.38
CA LEU A 13 10.52 7.78 17.94
C LEU A 13 10.49 7.20 19.36
N PRO A 14 11.30 7.71 20.30
CA PRO A 14 11.40 7.14 21.65
C PRO A 14 10.08 7.21 22.44
N GLY A 15 9.17 8.10 22.06
CA GLY A 15 7.82 8.20 22.65
C GLY A 15 6.80 7.19 22.12
N LEU A 16 7.14 6.40 21.10
CA LEU A 16 6.24 5.41 20.53
C LEU A 16 6.42 4.06 21.24
N ALA A 17 5.45 3.69 22.08
CA ALA A 17 5.52 2.46 22.88
C ALA A 17 5.48 1.18 22.03
N ASN A 18 4.62 1.15 21.00
CA ASN A 18 4.46 0.01 20.09
C ASN A 18 4.71 0.43 18.64
N LEU A 19 5.74 -0.14 18.00
CA LEU A 19 6.02 0.16 16.59
C LEU A 19 4.86 -0.23 15.66
N HIS A 20 4.07 -1.25 15.98
CA HIS A 20 2.96 -1.68 15.12
C HIS A 20 1.89 -0.59 14.97
N ASP A 21 1.84 0.40 15.87
CA ASP A 21 0.98 1.57 15.72
C ASP A 21 1.31 2.40 14.47
N LEU A 22 2.53 2.30 13.93
CA LEU A 22 2.93 2.94 12.66
C LEU A 22 2.07 2.49 11.47
N ALA A 23 1.34 1.39 11.58
CA ALA A 23 0.31 1.00 10.60
C ALA A 23 -0.84 2.03 10.49
N ARG A 24 -1.04 2.88 11.50
CA ARG A 24 -1.96 4.05 11.44
C ARG A 24 -1.37 5.22 10.65
N GLY A 25 -0.09 5.16 10.28
CA GLY A 25 0.65 6.20 9.58
C GLY A 25 0.90 7.42 10.46
N VAL A 26 0.65 8.62 9.94
CA VAL A 26 0.91 9.88 10.66
C VAL A 26 0.13 9.99 11.98
N ALA A 27 -1.05 9.38 12.09
CA ALA A 27 -1.83 9.36 13.34
C ALA A 27 -1.14 8.61 14.50
N ALA A 28 -0.08 7.84 14.23
CA ALA A 28 0.76 7.27 15.28
C ALA A 28 1.73 8.30 15.87
N LEU A 29 1.99 9.40 15.15
CA LEU A 29 3.05 10.37 15.43
C LEU A 29 2.49 11.76 15.76
N ASP A 30 1.29 12.07 15.28
CA ASP A 30 0.68 13.39 15.35
C ASP A 30 -0.70 13.30 16.01
N PRO A 31 -0.87 13.84 17.23
CA PRO A 31 -2.13 13.83 17.96
C PRO A 31 -3.27 14.54 17.22
N GLN A 32 -2.98 15.61 16.47
CA GLN A 32 -4.01 16.34 15.74
C GLN A 32 -4.54 15.50 14.57
N VAL A 33 -3.66 14.77 13.89
CA VAL A 33 -4.08 13.81 12.85
C VAL A 33 -4.82 12.63 13.45
N ALA A 34 -4.42 12.16 14.63
CA ALA A 34 -5.11 11.09 15.35
C ALA A 34 -6.54 11.51 15.76
N GLU A 35 -6.69 12.71 16.33
CA GLU A 35 -7.99 13.29 16.70
C GLU A 35 -8.88 13.48 15.47
N SER A 36 -8.32 14.03 14.39
CA SER A 36 -9.06 14.20 13.14
C SER A 36 -9.54 12.87 12.56
N GLN A 37 -8.73 11.82 12.62
CA GLN A 37 -9.14 10.47 12.20
C GLN A 37 -10.21 9.88 13.13
N ALA A 38 -10.07 10.06 14.44
CA ALA A 38 -11.05 9.57 15.41
C ALA A 38 -12.42 10.25 15.22
N ALA A 39 -12.44 11.55 14.94
CA ALA A 39 -13.67 12.30 14.67
C ALA A 39 -14.39 11.83 13.39
N MET A 40 -13.69 11.17 12.46
CA MET A 40 -14.26 10.58 11.24
C MET A 40 -14.51 9.07 11.37
N ALA A 41 -14.27 8.47 12.54
CA ALA A 41 -14.44 7.02 12.71
C ALA A 41 -15.91 6.58 12.69
N ASP A 42 -16.82 7.44 13.13
CA ASP A 42 -18.26 7.15 13.14
C ASP A 42 -18.88 7.20 11.74
N PHE A 43 -18.33 8.04 10.86
CA PHE A 43 -18.75 8.17 9.46
C PHE A 43 -17.53 8.23 8.53
N PRO A 44 -16.83 7.10 8.32
CA PRO A 44 -15.64 7.09 7.51
C PRO A 44 -15.96 7.48 6.06
N PRO A 45 -15.30 8.51 5.50
CA PRO A 45 -15.65 9.05 4.18
C PRO A 45 -15.33 8.10 3.01
N TRP A 46 -14.66 6.97 3.29
CA TRP A 46 -14.36 5.93 2.32
C TRP A 46 -15.42 4.82 2.25
N GLU A 47 -16.41 4.79 3.14
CA GLU A 47 -17.45 3.74 3.15
C GLU A 47 -18.17 3.56 1.82
N PRO A 48 -18.58 4.63 1.09
CA PRO A 48 -19.21 4.45 -0.21
C PRO A 48 -18.31 3.70 -1.20
N PHE A 49 -17.00 3.96 -1.21
CA PHE A 49 -16.06 3.29 -2.11
C PHE A 49 -15.82 1.82 -1.73
N VAL A 50 -15.93 1.49 -0.43
CA VAL A 50 -15.88 0.10 0.02
C VAL A 50 -17.13 -0.63 -0.45
N ALA A 51 -18.31 -0.01 -0.33
CA ALA A 51 -19.57 -0.58 -0.83
C ALA A 51 -19.56 -0.76 -2.35
N ASP A 52 -19.03 0.20 -3.11
CA ASP A 52 -18.85 0.06 -4.57
C ASP A 52 -17.92 -1.13 -4.89
N GLY A 53 -16.83 -1.27 -4.14
CA GLY A 53 -15.90 -2.39 -4.29
C GLY A 53 -16.54 -3.73 -3.97
N GLU A 54 -17.36 -3.81 -2.93
CA GLU A 54 -18.12 -5.01 -2.57
C GLU A 54 -19.14 -5.37 -3.63
N ALA A 55 -19.87 -4.38 -4.16
CA ALA A 55 -20.82 -4.58 -5.25
C ALA A 55 -20.13 -5.12 -6.51
N LEU A 56 -18.98 -4.54 -6.89
CA LEU A 56 -18.15 -5.04 -7.99
C LEU A 56 -17.65 -6.46 -7.74
N TRP A 57 -17.21 -6.75 -6.51
CA TRP A 57 -16.68 -8.06 -6.11
C TRP A 57 -17.74 -9.18 -6.22
N ASN A 58 -18.97 -8.87 -5.79
CA ASN A 58 -20.08 -9.82 -5.72
C ASN A 58 -20.88 -9.93 -7.03
N THR A 59 -20.72 -8.99 -7.96
CA THR A 59 -21.37 -9.07 -9.28
C THR A 59 -20.77 -10.21 -10.09
N PRO A 60 -21.56 -11.21 -10.50
CA PRO A 60 -21.05 -12.30 -11.34
C PRO A 60 -20.54 -11.80 -12.68
N PHE A 61 -19.49 -12.45 -13.19
CA PHE A 61 -19.05 -12.29 -14.57
C PHE A 61 -20.09 -12.89 -15.53
N ALA A 62 -19.93 -12.62 -16.82
CA ALA A 62 -20.86 -13.09 -17.85
C ALA A 62 -20.96 -14.63 -17.93
N ASP A 63 -19.93 -15.34 -17.50
CA ASP A 63 -19.89 -16.80 -17.43
C ASP A 63 -20.47 -17.36 -16.10
N GLY A 64 -20.99 -16.51 -15.22
CA GLY A 64 -21.56 -16.86 -13.92
C GLY A 64 -20.53 -17.06 -12.80
N SER A 65 -19.23 -16.99 -13.10
CA SER A 65 -18.18 -17.00 -12.08
C SER A 65 -18.05 -15.63 -11.41
N SER A 66 -17.17 -15.49 -10.42
CA SER A 66 -16.92 -14.22 -9.73
C SER A 66 -15.46 -14.07 -9.36
N TYR A 67 -15.06 -12.88 -8.91
CA TYR A 67 -13.68 -12.66 -8.44
C TYR A 67 -13.25 -13.68 -7.39
N ALA A 68 -14.13 -14.10 -6.48
CA ALA A 68 -13.81 -15.05 -5.42
C ALA A 68 -13.29 -16.39 -5.97
N ALA A 69 -13.76 -16.83 -7.14
CA ALA A 69 -13.28 -18.08 -7.77
C ALA A 69 -11.82 -18.01 -8.23
N CYS A 70 -11.28 -16.81 -8.46
CA CYS A 70 -9.89 -16.61 -8.84
C CYS A 70 -8.91 -16.69 -7.66
N PHE A 71 -9.39 -16.68 -6.42
CA PHE A 71 -8.55 -16.68 -5.22
C PHE A 71 -8.85 -17.91 -4.35
N ALA A 72 -7.83 -18.75 -4.13
CA ALA A 72 -7.95 -19.98 -3.34
C ALA A 72 -7.96 -19.77 -1.81
N VAL A 73 -8.35 -18.58 -1.35
CA VAL A 73 -8.39 -18.21 0.08
C VAL A 73 -9.63 -17.37 0.36
N PRO A 74 -10.13 -17.32 1.61
CA PRO A 74 -11.23 -16.43 1.98
C PRO A 74 -10.92 -14.97 1.66
N THR A 75 -11.94 -14.16 1.34
CA THR A 75 -11.80 -12.75 0.94
C THR A 75 -10.88 -11.93 1.86
N ALA A 76 -11.05 -12.06 3.18
CA ALA A 76 -10.24 -11.38 4.20
C ALA A 76 -8.75 -11.82 4.22
N ALA A 77 -8.43 -13.00 3.68
CA ALA A 77 -7.07 -13.54 3.60
C ALA A 77 -6.37 -13.19 2.27
N ILE A 78 -7.05 -12.59 1.30
CA ILE A 78 -6.47 -12.22 0.00
C ILE A 78 -5.45 -11.09 0.19
N ARG A 79 -5.87 -9.93 0.70
CA ARG A 79 -5.02 -8.73 0.83
C ARG A 79 -3.74 -8.94 1.65
N PRO A 80 -3.73 -9.70 2.76
CA PRO A 80 -2.52 -10.06 3.50
C PRO A 80 -1.41 -10.71 2.69
N GLY A 81 -1.77 -11.53 1.69
CA GLY A 81 -0.82 -12.34 0.91
C GLY A 81 -0.20 -11.62 -0.29
N TYR A 82 -0.55 -10.36 -0.54
CA TYR A 82 -0.04 -9.59 -1.67
C TYR A 82 0.76 -8.34 -1.25
N PRO A 83 1.76 -7.94 -2.04
CA PRO A 83 2.23 -8.55 -3.29
C PRO A 83 3.04 -9.84 -3.06
N ARG A 84 3.17 -10.67 -4.10
CA ARG A 84 3.98 -11.91 -4.11
C ARG A 84 4.85 -11.98 -5.36
N PHE A 85 6.00 -12.64 -5.26
CA PHE A 85 6.81 -12.95 -6.44
C PHE A 85 6.22 -14.17 -7.15
N ASP A 86 6.08 -14.09 -8.48
CA ASP A 86 5.67 -15.22 -9.31
C ASP A 86 6.89 -15.79 -10.03
N GLU A 87 7.27 -17.01 -9.67
CA GLU A 87 8.46 -17.68 -10.19
C GLU A 87 8.34 -17.99 -11.70
N THR A 88 7.13 -18.14 -12.21
CA THR A 88 6.90 -18.45 -13.63
C THR A 88 7.22 -17.25 -14.52
N SER A 89 6.71 -16.07 -14.17
CA SER A 89 6.96 -14.83 -14.90
C SER A 89 8.28 -14.14 -14.49
N GLY A 90 8.85 -14.50 -13.33
CA GLY A 90 10.02 -13.83 -12.77
C GLY A 90 9.72 -12.38 -12.34
N GLU A 91 8.46 -12.09 -12.00
CA GLU A 91 7.98 -10.75 -11.66
C GLU A 91 7.20 -10.71 -10.35
N VAL A 92 7.19 -9.54 -9.71
CA VAL A 92 6.27 -9.29 -8.59
C VAL A 92 4.85 -9.10 -9.13
N VAL A 93 3.91 -9.87 -8.59
CA VAL A 93 2.47 -9.73 -8.81
C VAL A 93 1.85 -8.98 -7.62
N THR A 94 1.32 -7.79 -7.91
CA THR A 94 0.55 -6.97 -6.96
C THR A 94 -0.91 -7.41 -6.91
N LEU A 95 -1.66 -6.94 -5.91
CA LEU A 95 -3.09 -7.23 -5.82
C LEU A 95 -3.85 -6.66 -7.04
N ASP A 96 -3.51 -5.46 -7.49
CA ASP A 96 -4.03 -4.85 -8.73
C ASP A 96 -3.85 -5.77 -9.95
N LEU A 97 -2.66 -6.37 -10.09
CA LEU A 97 -2.37 -7.29 -11.20
C LEU A 97 -3.15 -8.59 -11.06
N ALA A 98 -3.27 -9.14 -9.84
CA ALA A 98 -4.03 -10.36 -9.61
C ALA A 98 -5.54 -10.17 -9.93
N ILE A 99 -6.12 -9.04 -9.54
CA ILE A 99 -7.51 -8.67 -9.88
C ILE A 99 -7.68 -8.57 -11.41
N ASN A 100 -6.77 -7.89 -12.10
CA ASN A 100 -6.87 -7.77 -13.55
C ASN A 100 -6.57 -9.08 -14.29
N ALA A 101 -5.69 -9.94 -13.76
CA ALA A 101 -5.46 -11.27 -14.32
C ALA A 101 -6.72 -12.13 -14.25
N CYS A 102 -7.44 -12.10 -13.12
CA CYS A 102 -8.75 -12.73 -12.97
C CYS A 102 -9.72 -12.24 -14.06
N ARG A 103 -9.85 -10.93 -14.24
CA ARG A 103 -10.71 -10.34 -15.29
C ARG A 103 -10.36 -10.86 -16.69
N VAL A 104 -9.07 -10.87 -17.04
CA VAL A 104 -8.61 -11.32 -18.37
C VAL A 104 -8.93 -12.80 -18.61
N VAL A 105 -8.73 -13.66 -17.60
CA VAL A 105 -9.07 -15.10 -17.70
C VAL A 105 -10.56 -15.30 -17.98
N HIS A 106 -11.41 -14.42 -17.44
CA HIS A 106 -12.87 -14.43 -17.66
C HIS A 106 -13.33 -13.53 -18.83
N GLY A 107 -12.42 -13.13 -19.73
CA GLY A 107 -12.76 -12.39 -20.95
C GLY A 107 -13.15 -10.92 -20.74
N LEU A 108 -12.91 -10.36 -19.56
CA LEU A 108 -13.18 -8.97 -19.22
C LEU A 108 -11.98 -8.07 -19.52
N THR A 109 -12.26 -6.82 -19.88
CA THR A 109 -11.20 -5.81 -20.07
C THR A 109 -10.54 -5.49 -18.71
N PRO A 110 -9.20 -5.42 -18.61
CA PRO A 110 -8.50 -4.97 -17.40
C PRO A 110 -9.02 -3.61 -16.93
N LEU A 111 -9.24 -3.47 -15.62
CA LEU A 111 -9.52 -2.16 -15.03
C LEU A 111 -8.27 -1.29 -15.10
N ARG A 112 -8.48 0.01 -15.32
CA ARG A 112 -7.38 0.98 -15.34
C ARG A 112 -6.66 0.99 -14.00
N HIS A 113 -5.33 0.83 -14.02
CA HIS A 113 -4.53 0.99 -12.80
C HIS A 113 -4.68 2.40 -12.22
N GLY A 114 -4.91 2.47 -10.90
CA GLY A 114 -5.26 3.72 -10.21
C GLY A 114 -6.59 4.33 -10.66
N GLY A 115 -7.46 3.57 -11.34
CA GLY A 115 -8.85 3.94 -11.62
C GLY A 115 -9.76 3.68 -10.42
N GLU A 116 -10.94 4.29 -10.45
CA GLU A 116 -11.91 4.24 -9.35
C GLU A 116 -12.37 2.82 -9.04
N GLU A 117 -12.80 2.05 -10.06
CA GLU A 117 -13.26 0.67 -9.87
C GLU A 117 -12.19 -0.25 -9.28
N LEU A 118 -10.94 -0.16 -9.77
CA LEU A 118 -9.85 -0.98 -9.22
C LEU A 118 -9.52 -0.56 -7.79
N ASN A 119 -9.45 0.74 -7.52
CA ASN A 119 -9.21 1.23 -6.17
C ASN A 119 -10.36 0.83 -5.21
N ALA A 120 -11.60 0.81 -5.67
CA ALA A 120 -12.76 0.36 -4.89
C ALA A 120 -12.66 -1.14 -4.55
N LEU A 121 -12.34 -2.00 -5.51
CA LEU A 121 -12.09 -3.43 -5.26
C LEU A 121 -10.96 -3.65 -4.24
N VAL A 122 -9.83 -2.94 -4.38
CA VAL A 122 -8.72 -3.04 -3.43
C VAL A 122 -9.11 -2.46 -2.06
N ALA A 123 -9.95 -1.42 -2.02
CA ALA A 123 -10.48 -0.85 -0.78
C ALA A 123 -11.39 -1.84 -0.05
N PHE A 124 -12.28 -2.54 -0.76
CA PHE A 124 -13.10 -3.61 -0.20
C PHE A 124 -12.25 -4.75 0.35
N LEU A 125 -11.29 -5.26 -0.42
CA LEU A 125 -10.38 -6.32 0.05
C LEU A 125 -9.50 -5.87 1.23
N GLY A 126 -9.11 -4.60 1.24
CA GLY A 126 -8.44 -3.97 2.38
C GLY A 126 -9.32 -3.89 3.62
N HIS A 127 -10.58 -3.48 3.45
CA HIS A 127 -11.58 -3.40 4.51
C HIS A 127 -11.88 -4.77 5.12
N ALA A 128 -12.10 -5.78 4.28
CA ALA A 128 -12.33 -7.16 4.71
C ALA A 128 -11.13 -7.76 5.47
N ALA A 129 -9.92 -7.28 5.20
CA ALA A 129 -8.68 -7.73 5.84
C ALA A 129 -8.24 -6.86 7.03
N ARG A 130 -9.04 -5.88 7.47
CA ARG A 130 -8.65 -5.00 8.58
C ARG A 130 -8.32 -5.80 9.84
N GLY A 131 -7.20 -5.45 10.47
CA GLY A 131 -6.70 -6.14 11.66
C GLY A 131 -5.90 -7.41 11.36
N HIS A 132 -6.01 -8.00 10.16
CA HIS A 132 -5.10 -9.07 9.74
C HIS A 132 -3.69 -8.50 9.56
N ALA A 133 -2.68 -9.30 9.88
CA ALA A 133 -1.30 -8.93 9.65
C ALA A 133 -0.93 -9.05 8.17
N ILE A 134 -0.10 -8.13 7.67
CA ILE A 134 0.60 -8.30 6.39
C ILE A 134 1.41 -9.58 6.48
N ALA A 135 1.18 -10.48 5.53
CA ALA A 135 1.70 -11.84 5.55
C ALA A 135 2.11 -12.26 4.13
N ILE A 136 2.99 -11.48 3.48
CA ILE A 136 3.45 -11.82 2.13
C ILE A 136 4.39 -13.03 2.15
N PRO A 137 4.40 -13.85 1.09
CA PRO A 137 5.35 -14.94 0.97
C PRO A 137 6.80 -14.44 1.03
N GLN A 138 7.63 -15.15 1.78
CA GLN A 138 9.07 -14.90 1.81
C GLN A 138 9.68 -15.22 0.44
N PRO A 139 10.72 -14.47 0.01
CA PRO A 139 11.46 -14.80 -1.21
C PRO A 139 11.98 -16.24 -1.15
N ALA A 140 11.69 -17.02 -2.19
CA ALA A 140 12.10 -18.42 -2.29
C ALA A 140 13.19 -18.67 -3.35
N SER A 141 13.52 -17.66 -4.15
CA SER A 141 14.49 -17.73 -5.23
C SER A 141 15.40 -16.50 -5.27
N ALA A 142 16.56 -16.63 -5.92
CA ALA A 142 17.48 -15.52 -6.16
C ALA A 142 16.81 -14.38 -6.97
N ALA A 143 15.85 -14.72 -7.84
CA ALA A 143 15.09 -13.74 -8.61
C ALA A 143 14.13 -12.94 -7.71
N ALA A 144 13.46 -13.62 -6.77
CA ALA A 144 12.62 -12.96 -5.76
C ALA A 144 13.44 -12.05 -4.84
N GLU A 145 14.62 -12.50 -4.40
CA GLU A 145 15.56 -11.69 -3.61
C GLU A 145 16.05 -10.47 -4.40
N ALA A 146 16.36 -10.62 -5.69
CA ALA A 146 16.77 -9.53 -6.56
C ALA A 146 15.66 -8.49 -6.74
N ALA A 147 14.39 -8.92 -6.91
CA ALA A 147 13.26 -8.00 -6.98
C ALA A 147 13.06 -7.21 -5.67
N LEU A 148 13.25 -7.87 -4.53
CA LEU A 148 13.19 -7.22 -3.22
C LEU A 148 14.34 -6.23 -3.02
N ALA A 149 15.56 -6.59 -3.45
CA ALA A 149 16.74 -5.73 -3.41
C ALA A 149 16.60 -4.51 -4.33
N ASP A 150 16.01 -4.67 -5.51
CA ASP A 150 15.71 -3.57 -6.44
C ASP A 150 14.68 -2.59 -5.85
N GLY A 151 13.63 -3.11 -5.20
CA GLY A 151 12.68 -2.30 -4.44
C GLY A 151 13.35 -1.51 -3.32
N ARG A 152 14.26 -2.15 -2.56
CA ARG A 152 15.08 -1.49 -1.54
C ARG A 152 15.96 -0.41 -2.14
N ALA A 153 16.68 -0.70 -3.22
CA ALA A 153 17.55 0.27 -3.89
C ALA A 153 16.74 1.50 -4.34
N THR A 154 15.58 1.28 -4.94
CA THR A 154 14.63 2.34 -5.32
C THR A 154 14.20 3.17 -4.11
N PHE A 155 13.96 2.57 -2.94
CA PHE A 155 13.57 3.31 -1.74
C PHE A 155 14.69 4.24 -1.22
N PHE A 156 15.95 3.81 -1.27
CA PHE A 156 17.10 4.54 -0.73
C PHE A 156 17.84 5.44 -1.74
N ALA A 157 17.56 5.32 -3.05
CA ALA A 157 18.25 6.13 -4.07
C ALA A 157 17.81 7.60 -4.07
N ARG A 158 18.75 8.55 -4.12
CA ARG A 158 18.40 9.97 -4.34
C ARG A 158 17.89 10.17 -5.77
N ARG A 159 16.93 11.06 -5.97
CA ARG A 159 16.35 11.34 -7.29
C ARG A 159 15.77 12.75 -7.40
N GLY A 160 15.62 13.18 -8.66
CA GLY A 160 15.03 14.46 -9.03
C GLY A 160 15.92 15.64 -8.70
N GLN A 161 15.49 16.85 -9.07
CA GLN A 161 16.28 18.07 -8.87
C GLN A 161 16.60 18.35 -7.39
N LEU A 162 15.80 17.83 -6.46
CA LEU A 162 16.01 18.04 -5.04
C LEU A 162 16.99 17.02 -4.42
N GLU A 163 17.47 16.02 -5.16
CA GLU A 163 18.44 15.01 -4.69
C GLU A 163 18.00 14.30 -3.40
N LEU A 164 16.71 13.94 -3.31
CA LEU A 164 16.11 13.29 -2.13
C LEU A 164 15.71 11.84 -2.40
N ALA A 165 15.87 10.99 -1.39
CA ALA A 165 15.36 9.62 -1.35
C ALA A 165 14.09 9.50 -0.50
N CYS A 166 13.30 8.43 -0.68
CA CYS A 166 12.16 8.15 0.22
C CYS A 166 12.61 8.08 1.69
N SER A 167 13.79 7.49 1.92
CA SER A 167 14.37 7.33 3.25
C SER A 167 14.76 8.65 3.93
N ASP A 168 15.08 9.70 3.18
CA ASP A 168 15.45 10.99 3.79
C ASP A 168 14.24 11.58 4.56
N CYS A 169 13.03 11.45 4.00
CA CYS A 169 11.82 11.93 4.67
C CYS A 169 11.18 10.88 5.59
N HIS A 170 11.03 9.63 5.11
CA HIS A 170 10.23 8.62 5.80
C HIS A 170 11.01 7.75 6.78
N VAL A 171 12.34 7.87 6.84
CA VAL A 171 13.19 7.20 7.83
C VAL A 171 14.00 8.21 8.62
N GLN A 172 14.78 9.07 7.95
CA GLN A 172 15.68 10.00 8.65
C GLN A 172 14.93 11.12 9.37
N ALA A 173 13.94 11.71 8.71
CA ALA A 173 13.12 12.81 9.23
C ALA A 173 11.71 12.39 9.68
N VAL A 174 11.46 11.09 9.91
CA VAL A 174 10.16 10.61 10.39
C VAL A 174 9.72 11.35 11.65
N GLY A 175 8.43 11.70 11.73
CA GLY A 175 7.84 12.44 12.85
C GLY A 175 8.18 13.93 12.87
N ARG A 176 9.11 14.41 12.02
CA ARG A 176 9.35 15.85 11.86
C ARG A 176 8.25 16.47 11.02
N VAL A 177 8.06 17.77 11.21
CA VAL A 177 7.09 18.57 10.46
C VAL A 177 7.80 19.25 9.28
N LEU A 178 7.28 19.01 8.08
CA LEU A 178 7.65 19.75 6.87
C LEU A 178 6.51 20.71 6.52
N ARG A 179 6.69 21.98 6.85
CA ARG A 179 5.64 23.03 6.81
C ARG A 179 4.48 22.70 7.74
N ASP A 180 3.36 22.22 7.20
CA ASP A 180 2.14 21.86 7.90
C ASP A 180 1.88 20.33 7.87
N VAL A 181 2.84 19.56 7.37
CA VAL A 181 2.71 18.10 7.20
C VAL A 181 3.73 17.36 8.05
N THR A 182 3.24 16.55 8.99
CA THR A 182 4.06 15.59 9.74
C THR A 182 4.49 14.44 8.81
N LEU A 183 5.79 14.17 8.76
CA LEU A 183 6.38 13.13 7.92
C LEU A 183 6.08 11.75 8.50
N GLY A 184 5.26 10.98 7.79
CA GLY A 184 4.87 9.62 8.20
C GLY A 184 5.97 8.56 8.02
N PRO A 185 5.81 7.38 8.63
CA PRO A 185 6.75 6.27 8.52
C PRO A 185 6.66 5.56 7.17
N ALA A 186 7.70 4.81 6.80
CA ALA A 186 7.66 3.86 5.69
C ALA A 186 7.17 2.46 6.09
N ILE A 187 7.44 2.02 7.33
CA ILE A 187 6.97 0.70 7.82
C ILE A 187 5.51 0.77 8.24
N GLY A 188 4.77 -0.31 8.03
CA GLY A 188 3.32 -0.40 8.26
C GLY A 188 2.47 0.36 7.24
N VAL A 189 3.06 1.32 6.51
CA VAL A 189 2.30 2.21 5.61
C VAL A 189 1.64 1.47 4.46
N ALA A 190 2.25 0.38 3.97
CA ALA A 190 1.72 -0.39 2.85
C ALA A 190 0.35 -1.03 3.17
N GLY A 191 0.14 -1.46 4.41
CA GLY A 191 -1.12 -2.05 4.88
C GLY A 191 -2.27 -1.04 5.00
N ARG A 192 -1.97 0.25 4.87
CA ARG A 192 -2.96 1.33 4.95
C ARG A 192 -3.57 1.69 3.59
N PHE A 193 -2.99 1.22 2.49
CA PHE A 193 -3.44 1.55 1.13
C PHE A 193 -4.47 0.55 0.58
N PRO A 194 -5.46 1.02 -0.21
CA PRO A 194 -5.62 2.39 -0.71
C PRO A 194 -6.03 3.37 0.38
N VAL A 195 -5.72 4.65 0.17
CA VAL A 195 -6.08 5.72 1.11
C VAL A 195 -7.09 6.65 0.47
N TYR A 196 -8.08 7.08 1.23
CA TYR A 196 -8.98 8.16 0.86
C TYR A 196 -8.30 9.50 1.10
N SER A 197 -8.22 10.34 0.06
CA SER A 197 -7.68 11.69 0.17
C SER A 197 -8.81 12.68 0.44
N LEU A 198 -8.79 13.33 1.61
CA LEU A 198 -9.75 14.39 1.94
C LEU A 198 -9.71 15.53 0.91
N LYS A 199 -8.51 15.91 0.47
CA LYS A 199 -8.33 16.94 -0.54
C LYS A 199 -8.91 16.57 -1.91
N ALA A 200 -8.75 15.32 -2.35
CA ALA A 200 -9.19 14.90 -3.68
C ALA A 200 -10.63 14.37 -3.71
N GLY A 201 -11.18 13.96 -2.55
CA GLY A 201 -12.48 13.31 -2.47
C GLY A 201 -12.50 11.90 -3.07
N SER A 202 -11.34 11.26 -3.24
CA SER A 202 -11.21 9.98 -3.93
C SER A 202 -10.16 9.06 -3.29
N LEU A 203 -10.23 7.77 -3.62
CA LEU A 203 -9.20 6.79 -3.25
C LEU A 203 -7.93 6.95 -4.11
N ALA A 204 -6.78 6.73 -3.48
CA ALA A 204 -5.47 6.68 -4.12
C ALA A 204 -4.73 5.39 -3.74
N SER A 205 -4.15 4.72 -4.75
CA SER A 205 -3.32 3.54 -4.55
C SER A 205 -1.94 3.89 -3.99
N LEU A 206 -1.22 2.88 -3.49
CA LEU A 206 0.15 3.05 -3.00
C LEU A 206 1.09 3.56 -4.12
N GLN A 207 0.93 3.05 -5.35
CA GLN A 207 1.75 3.51 -6.47
C GLN A 207 1.38 4.92 -6.95
N ALA A 208 0.12 5.34 -6.82
CA ALA A 208 -0.24 6.75 -7.00
C ALA A 208 0.44 7.65 -5.97
N ARG A 209 0.67 7.16 -4.74
CA ARG A 209 1.50 7.87 -3.74
C ARG A 209 2.96 7.95 -4.15
N PHE A 210 3.52 6.90 -4.77
CA PHE A 210 4.88 6.96 -5.34
C PHE A 210 5.00 8.05 -6.40
N GLN A 211 4.01 8.17 -7.30
CA GLN A 211 3.95 9.26 -8.27
C GLN A 211 4.00 10.63 -7.60
N GLY A 212 3.17 10.83 -6.59
CA GLY A 212 3.14 12.09 -5.83
C GLY A 212 4.50 12.42 -5.23
N CYS A 213 5.16 11.44 -4.62
CA CYS A 213 6.52 11.60 -4.06
C CYS A 213 7.54 12.01 -5.13
N PHE A 214 7.56 11.32 -6.28
CA PHE A 214 8.47 11.64 -7.39
C PHE A 214 8.25 13.07 -7.90
N ARG A 215 6.98 13.49 -8.05
CA ARG A 215 6.66 14.87 -8.48
C ARG A 215 7.15 15.91 -7.46
N VAL A 216 7.00 15.66 -6.16
CA VAL A 216 7.45 16.57 -5.09
C VAL A 216 8.97 16.78 -5.14
N VAL A 217 9.75 15.72 -5.43
CA VAL A 217 11.21 15.82 -5.57
C VAL A 217 11.67 16.25 -6.97
N ARG A 218 10.73 16.60 -7.86
CA ARG A 218 10.97 16.99 -9.26
C ARG A 218 11.68 15.89 -10.07
N ALA A 219 11.24 14.65 -9.88
CA ALA A 219 11.62 13.49 -10.70
C ALA A 219 10.46 13.07 -11.61
N ALA A 220 10.79 12.51 -12.77
CA ALA A 220 9.79 11.88 -13.64
C ALA A 220 9.29 10.58 -13.00
N PRO A 221 7.97 10.41 -12.78
CA PRO A 221 7.43 9.16 -12.24
C PRO A 221 7.43 8.05 -13.31
N HIS A 222 7.50 6.80 -12.86
CA HIS A 222 7.27 5.64 -13.74
C HIS A 222 5.77 5.48 -14.09
N PRO A 223 5.40 4.53 -14.95
CA PRO A 223 4.00 4.11 -15.09
C PRO A 223 3.52 3.23 -13.92
N LEU A 224 2.21 3.26 -13.65
CA LEU A 224 1.59 2.32 -12.69
C LEU A 224 1.83 0.88 -13.15
N GLN A 225 2.10 0.01 -12.19
CA GLN A 225 2.49 -1.39 -12.35
C GLN A 225 3.79 -1.62 -13.15
N SER A 226 4.62 -0.59 -13.35
CA SER A 226 5.99 -0.79 -13.82
C SER A 226 6.77 -1.71 -12.88
N ARG A 227 7.73 -2.47 -13.41
CA ARG A 227 8.60 -3.37 -12.62
C ARG A 227 9.19 -2.65 -11.40
N ALA A 228 9.73 -1.44 -11.58
CA ALA A 228 10.29 -0.64 -10.49
C ALA A 228 9.29 -0.37 -9.34
N TRP A 229 8.02 -0.08 -9.65
CA TRP A 229 7.01 0.18 -8.62
C TRP A 229 6.44 -1.08 -7.99
N ARG A 230 6.32 -2.17 -8.73
CA ARG A 230 5.96 -3.47 -8.14
C ARG A 230 7.03 -3.94 -7.18
N ASN A 231 8.30 -3.79 -7.54
CA ASN A 231 9.43 -4.12 -6.67
C ASN A 231 9.46 -3.22 -5.43
N LEU A 232 9.24 -1.91 -5.58
CA LEU A 232 9.15 -0.98 -4.44
C LEU A 232 7.96 -1.32 -3.52
N GLU A 233 6.80 -1.65 -4.06
CA GLU A 233 5.64 -2.11 -3.30
C GLU A 233 5.91 -3.43 -2.57
N TYR A 234 6.63 -4.36 -3.21
CA TYR A 234 7.07 -5.60 -2.58
C TYR A 234 7.99 -5.33 -1.39
N TYR A 235 8.97 -4.45 -1.57
CA TYR A 235 9.85 -4.02 -0.50
C TYR A 235 9.10 -3.39 0.67
N LEU A 236 8.16 -2.47 0.42
CA LEU A 236 7.41 -1.82 1.49
C LEU A 236 6.50 -2.79 2.26
N ASN A 237 5.91 -3.80 1.60
CA ASN A 237 5.17 -4.85 2.30
C ASN A 237 6.11 -5.78 3.08
N ALA A 238 7.29 -6.12 2.53
CA ALA A 238 8.27 -6.98 3.20
C ALA A 238 8.81 -6.36 4.49
N VAL A 239 9.09 -5.05 4.50
CA VAL A 239 9.50 -4.34 5.74
C VAL A 239 8.32 -4.02 6.67
N SER A 240 7.11 -4.33 6.24
CA SER A 240 5.88 -4.19 7.03
C SER A 240 5.28 -5.55 7.41
N GLN A 241 6.01 -6.65 7.24
CA GLN A 241 5.56 -8.00 7.61
C GLN A 241 5.13 -8.01 9.09
N GLY A 242 3.95 -8.55 9.38
CA GLY A 242 3.38 -8.60 10.74
C GLY A 242 2.64 -7.34 11.19
N TYR A 243 2.73 -6.22 10.45
CA TYR A 243 1.96 -5.01 10.76
C TYR A 243 0.49 -5.19 10.37
N PRO A 244 -0.46 -4.64 11.13
CA PRO A 244 -1.87 -4.80 10.83
C PRO A 244 -2.26 -4.02 9.57
N ILE A 245 -3.16 -4.60 8.77
CA ILE A 245 -3.83 -3.91 7.67
C ILE A 245 -4.87 -2.95 8.26
N THR A 246 -4.82 -1.71 7.80
CA THR A 246 -5.68 -0.61 8.23
C THR A 246 -6.36 0.08 7.04
N ALA A 247 -6.32 -0.56 5.86
CA ALA A 247 -6.98 -0.07 4.66
C ALA A 247 -8.51 -0.16 4.76
N PRO A 248 -9.26 0.72 4.08
CA PRO A 248 -8.78 1.99 3.54
C PRO A 248 -8.31 2.91 4.66
N GLY A 249 -7.22 3.63 4.44
CA GLY A 249 -6.74 4.64 5.38
C GLY A 249 -7.13 6.06 4.97
N LEU A 250 -6.84 7.02 5.85
CA LEU A 250 -7.11 8.44 5.59
C LEU A 250 -5.82 9.20 5.26
N LEU A 251 -5.85 9.96 4.17
CA LEU A 251 -4.83 10.93 3.79
C LEU A 251 -5.45 12.34 3.81
N ARG A 252 -4.81 13.25 4.56
CA ARG A 252 -5.18 14.67 4.58
C ARG A 252 -4.81 15.35 3.27
#